data_AF-A0A4Q2DX78-F1
#
_entry.id   AF-A0A4Q2DX78-F1
#
_cell.length_a   1.000
_cell.length_b   1.000
_cell.length_c   1.000
_cell.angle_alpha   90.00
_cell.angle_beta   90.00
_cell.angle_gamma   90.00
#
_symmetry.space_group_name_H-M   'P 1'
#
loop_
_entity.id
_entity.type
_entity.pdbx_description
1 polymer ?
#
loop_
_entity_poly.entity_id
_entity_poly.type
_entity_poly.pdbx_seq_one_letter_code
_entity_poly.pdbx_strand_id
1 'polypeptide(L)'
;MTSTLLNLFQRFYPSDIQRVVIAGLSYGGKTTLLYLLKTGDVVTTIPSLGFNVEVVEAPTSSSGSSGSKNPLKMEAWDVGTGCAGSSMIIRMLRFYMPSAKALIWVVDSADKERLTESVETLDGVLADIDCEPDTADRHIPVLILANKSDQSNATPLDKVRLSFSRVLSGRISAIYATSLTANPPTGLPEAFDWLSLAIDIAKTAKKGPRGQLPVIVTSQEKSAAAQSGSKLSPVASQRDPSVLAKRLGEWLQRIESDSPPDEFMQQFKEYRLPSWDHYTHIRLAYLILIAHGRQKGKDILFEGLSNYISNNNTTQTNARTFHVTMTYFWLQVVHFGIRNVPENLAPPHASTAQEASPSQLPYPSSADFFKFLLINPHLVDGSLWSDYYSKETIMSPEAKGSMVLPDKKSLPSLVGREAVSGFGVAKPV
;
A
#
# COMPACT_ATOMS: atom_id res chain seq x y z
N MET A 1 -7.70 21.33 10.17
CA MET A 1 -7.40 20.85 8.80
C MET A 1 -6.16 19.96 8.76
N THR A 2 -5.02 20.38 9.34
CA THR A 2 -3.76 19.60 9.35
C THR A 2 -3.87 18.21 9.96
N SER A 3 -4.57 18.03 11.09
CA SER A 3 -4.79 16.70 11.69
C SER A 3 -5.69 15.79 10.84
N THR A 4 -6.74 16.34 10.22
CA THR A 4 -7.64 15.60 9.32
C THR A 4 -6.96 15.17 8.03
N LEU A 5 -6.14 16.04 7.43
CA LEU A 5 -5.35 15.72 6.23
C LEU A 5 -4.23 14.72 6.55
N LEU A 6 -3.60 14.82 7.72
CA LEU A 6 -2.64 13.83 8.20
C LEU A 6 -3.31 12.45 8.36
N ASN A 7 -4.49 12.39 8.98
CA ASN A 7 -5.28 11.15 9.10
C ASN A 7 -5.67 10.57 7.73
N LEU A 8 -5.95 11.42 6.74
CA LEU A 8 -6.24 11.01 5.37
C LEU A 8 -5.01 10.40 4.69
N PHE A 9 -3.83 11.01 4.79
CA PHE A 9 -2.59 10.41 4.24
C PHE A 9 -2.11 9.21 5.02
N GLN A 10 -2.30 9.16 6.33
CA GLN A 10 -2.05 7.95 7.12
C GLN A 10 -2.92 6.77 6.68
N ARG A 11 -4.03 7.00 5.97
CA ARG A 11 -4.86 5.95 5.38
C ARG A 11 -4.31 5.40 4.05
N PHE A 12 -3.59 6.22 3.28
CA PHE A 12 -3.00 5.83 1.98
C PHE A 12 -1.52 5.47 2.07
N TYR A 13 -0.81 6.05 3.04
CA TYR A 13 0.60 5.88 3.36
C TYR A 13 0.74 5.88 4.89
N PRO A 14 0.38 4.81 5.59
CA PRO A 14 0.53 4.80 7.03
C PRO A 14 2.01 4.68 7.41
N SER A 15 2.54 5.61 8.22
CA SER A 15 3.90 5.51 8.79
C SER A 15 3.98 4.52 9.95
N ASP A 16 2.87 4.33 10.68
CA ASP A 16 2.81 3.51 11.89
C ASP A 16 2.12 2.14 11.68
N ILE A 17 1.38 1.95 10.57
CA ILE A 17 0.74 0.66 10.27
C ILE A 17 1.80 -0.27 9.69
N GLN A 18 2.11 -1.33 10.44
CA GLN A 18 3.03 -2.36 9.98
C GLN A 18 2.26 -3.28 9.03
N ARG A 19 2.68 -3.36 7.76
CA ARG A 19 2.15 -4.38 6.85
C ARG A 19 2.64 -5.75 7.30
N VAL A 20 1.73 -6.64 7.66
CA VAL A 20 2.05 -7.97 8.18
C VAL A 20 1.28 -9.01 7.38
N VAL A 21 1.95 -10.07 6.99
CA VAL A 21 1.29 -11.19 6.32
C VAL A 21 0.95 -12.26 7.34
N ILE A 22 -0.31 -12.69 7.38
CA ILE A 22 -0.78 -13.82 8.18
C ILE A 22 -0.90 -15.02 7.23
N ALA A 23 -0.07 -16.03 7.44
CA ALA A 23 -0.01 -17.22 6.61
C ALA A 23 0.06 -18.50 7.46
N GLY A 24 -0.06 -19.65 6.81
CA GLY A 24 -0.12 -20.95 7.47
C GLY A 24 -1.11 -21.89 6.78
N LEU A 25 -1.08 -23.17 7.16
CA LEU A 25 -1.96 -24.18 6.60
C LEU A 25 -3.45 -23.87 6.85
N SER A 26 -4.33 -24.51 6.07
CA SER A 26 -5.78 -24.46 6.29
C SER A 26 -6.13 -24.92 7.71
N TYR A 27 -7.18 -24.32 8.28
CA TYR A 27 -7.68 -24.59 9.64
C TYR A 27 -6.77 -24.16 10.80
N GLY A 28 -5.64 -23.49 10.55
CA GLY A 28 -4.78 -22.92 11.60
C GLY A 28 -5.44 -21.81 12.43
N GLY A 29 -6.48 -21.15 11.91
CA GLY A 29 -7.18 -20.05 12.59
C GLY A 29 -6.76 -18.64 12.17
N LYS A 30 -6.15 -18.48 10.98
CA LYS A 30 -5.72 -17.17 10.42
C LYS A 30 -6.88 -16.18 10.29
N THR A 31 -7.98 -16.61 9.68
CA THR A 31 -9.18 -15.78 9.51
C THR A 31 -9.80 -15.45 10.86
N THR A 32 -9.88 -16.41 11.78
CA THR A 32 -10.33 -16.17 13.16
C THR A 32 -9.46 -15.12 13.86
N LEU A 33 -8.13 -15.20 13.73
CA LEU A 33 -7.22 -14.19 14.25
C LEU A 33 -7.51 -12.81 13.64
N LEU A 34 -7.63 -12.73 12.31
CA LEU A 34 -7.88 -11.47 11.62
C LEU A 34 -9.17 -10.80 12.10
N TYR A 35 -10.27 -11.55 12.21
CA TYR A 35 -11.54 -11.01 12.67
C TYR A 35 -11.53 -10.70 14.17
N LEU A 36 -10.89 -11.53 15.00
CA LEU A 36 -10.73 -11.23 16.43
C LEU A 36 -10.00 -9.88 16.64
N LEU A 37 -8.94 -9.62 15.88
CA LEU A 37 -8.22 -8.34 15.93
C LEU A 37 -9.03 -7.16 15.36
N LYS A 38 -10.01 -7.44 14.49
CA LYS A 38 -10.84 -6.42 13.85
C LYS A 38 -12.03 -6.00 14.71
N THR A 39 -12.74 -6.98 15.27
CA THR A 39 -14.02 -6.77 15.95
C THR A 39 -13.92 -6.85 17.46
N GLY A 40 -12.82 -7.39 18.00
CA GLY A 40 -12.67 -7.69 19.43
C GLY A 40 -13.43 -8.95 19.87
N ASP A 41 -14.21 -9.56 18.99
CA ASP A 41 -15.06 -10.73 19.25
C ASP A 41 -14.69 -11.91 18.35
N VAL A 42 -14.84 -13.13 18.87
CA VAL A 42 -14.63 -14.37 18.11
C VAL A 42 -15.81 -14.61 17.18
N VAL A 43 -15.62 -14.35 15.89
CA VAL A 43 -16.61 -14.66 14.85
C VAL A 43 -16.35 -16.05 14.27
N THR A 44 -17.40 -16.87 14.15
CA THR A 44 -17.32 -18.17 13.46
C THR A 44 -17.18 -17.93 11.94
N THR A 45 -16.01 -18.24 11.39
CA THR A 45 -15.68 -17.98 9.97
C THR A 45 -15.93 -19.20 9.10
N ILE A 46 -16.50 -19.01 7.90
CA ILE A 46 -16.54 -20.02 6.83
C ILE A 46 -15.18 -19.99 6.10
N PRO A 47 -14.56 -21.15 5.74
CA PRO A 47 -13.31 -21.17 4.98
C PRO A 47 -13.41 -20.33 3.70
N SER A 48 -12.56 -19.30 3.59
CA SER A 48 -12.61 -18.34 2.48
C SER A 48 -11.85 -18.84 1.25
N LEU A 49 -12.35 -18.49 0.07
CA LEU A 49 -11.61 -18.56 -1.20
C LEU A 49 -10.57 -17.41 -1.26
N GLY A 50 -9.47 -17.59 -0.52
CA GLY A 50 -8.15 -17.24 -1.02
C GLY A 50 -7.47 -15.92 -0.64
N PHE A 51 -8.13 -14.89 -0.09
CA PHE A 51 -7.42 -13.65 0.30
C PHE A 51 -8.31 -12.68 1.09
N ASN A 52 -7.85 -12.16 2.23
CA ASN A 52 -8.49 -11.03 2.93
C ASN A 52 -7.46 -9.99 3.38
N VAL A 53 -7.81 -8.69 3.31
CA VAL A 53 -6.94 -7.59 3.75
C VAL A 53 -7.72 -6.68 4.69
N GLU A 54 -7.23 -6.57 5.92
CA GLU A 54 -7.86 -5.72 6.94
C GLU A 54 -6.83 -4.86 7.66
N VAL A 55 -7.24 -3.64 8.02
CA VAL A 55 -6.53 -2.81 9.00
C VAL A 55 -7.07 -3.15 10.38
N VAL A 56 -6.19 -3.59 11.26
CA VAL A 56 -6.48 -4.08 12.62
C VAL A 56 -5.56 -3.45 13.67
N GLU A 57 -6.00 -3.45 14.93
CA GLU A 57 -5.20 -3.02 16.07
C GLU A 57 -4.94 -4.21 16.99
N ALA A 58 -3.68 -4.64 17.07
CA ALA A 58 -3.30 -5.76 17.92
C ALA A 58 -3.09 -5.34 19.38
N PRO A 59 -3.62 -6.13 20.33
CA PRO A 59 -3.44 -5.86 21.75
C PRO A 59 -1.97 -6.05 22.14
N THR A 60 -1.46 -5.13 22.95
CA THR A 60 -0.12 -5.18 23.57
C THR A 60 -0.31 -5.18 25.09
N SER A 61 0.60 -5.78 25.87
CA SER A 61 0.41 -5.94 27.34
C SER A 61 0.36 -4.61 28.11
N SER A 62 0.68 -3.51 27.43
CA SER A 62 0.68 -2.14 27.95
C SER A 62 -0.62 -1.37 27.68
N SER A 63 -1.58 -1.96 26.97
CA SER A 63 -2.88 -1.35 26.64
C SER A 63 -3.85 -1.21 27.83
N GLY A 64 -3.51 -1.77 29.01
CA GLY A 64 -4.37 -1.77 30.20
C GLY A 64 -3.84 -1.07 31.45
N SER A 65 -2.56 -0.64 31.50
CA SER A 65 -1.96 -0.08 32.73
C SER A 65 -1.00 1.06 32.41
N SER A 66 -1.39 2.28 32.79
CA SER A 66 -0.60 3.53 32.90
C SER A 66 0.88 3.44 32.47
N GLY A 67 1.14 3.46 31.17
CA GLY A 67 2.50 3.28 30.64
C GLY A 67 2.59 3.24 29.11
N SER A 68 2.00 4.24 28.44
CA SER A 68 2.22 4.67 27.04
C SER A 68 3.00 3.71 26.11
N LYS A 69 2.34 2.65 25.63
CA LYS A 69 2.57 2.10 24.29
C LYS A 69 1.23 1.86 23.62
N ASN A 70 1.04 2.47 22.45
CA ASN A 70 -0.18 2.32 21.64
C ASN A 70 -0.33 0.87 21.14
N PRO A 71 -1.56 0.40 20.85
CA PRO A 71 -1.77 -0.89 20.20
C PRO A 71 -1.04 -0.96 18.87
N LEU A 72 -0.54 -2.15 18.51
CA LEU A 72 0.20 -2.36 17.27
C LEU A 72 -0.78 -2.31 16.09
N LYS A 73 -0.78 -1.20 15.35
CA LYS A 73 -1.61 -1.06 14.15
C LYS A 73 -0.99 -1.83 12.99
N MET A 74 -1.76 -2.69 12.34
CA MET A 74 -1.29 -3.54 11.24
C MET A 74 -2.27 -3.57 10.08
N GLU A 75 -1.72 -3.64 8.87
CA GLU A 75 -2.45 -4.03 7.67
C GLU A 75 -2.15 -5.52 7.49
N ALA A 76 -3.11 -6.36 7.87
CA ALA A 76 -2.96 -7.79 7.96
C ALA A 76 -3.53 -8.47 6.72
N TRP A 77 -2.69 -9.24 6.04
CA TRP A 77 -3.05 -9.95 4.81
C TRP A 77 -3.21 -11.43 5.14
N ASP A 78 -4.45 -11.93 5.21
CA ASP A 78 -4.75 -13.36 5.42
C ASP A 78 -4.59 -14.11 4.10
N VAL A 79 -3.48 -14.85 4.02
CA VAL A 79 -3.12 -15.68 2.87
C VAL A 79 -3.23 -17.15 3.28
N GLY A 80 -4.27 -17.81 2.78
CA GLY A 80 -4.51 -19.24 3.01
C GLY A 80 -4.17 -20.11 1.81
N THR A 81 -4.00 -21.41 2.06
CA THR A 81 -3.82 -22.45 1.03
C THR A 81 -5.08 -22.71 0.20
N GLY A 82 -6.26 -22.22 0.64
CA GLY A 82 -7.56 -22.60 0.06
C GLY A 82 -7.69 -24.12 -0.09
N CYS A 83 -8.38 -24.56 -1.15
CA CYS A 83 -8.41 -25.97 -1.58
C CYS A 83 -7.21 -26.37 -2.46
N ALA A 84 -6.24 -25.48 -2.69
CA ALA A 84 -5.18 -25.64 -3.69
C ALA A 84 -3.83 -26.12 -3.12
N GLY A 85 -3.75 -26.41 -1.83
CA GLY A 85 -2.58 -27.01 -1.17
C GLY A 85 -1.43 -26.04 -0.87
N SER A 86 -0.31 -26.60 -0.37
CA SER A 86 0.87 -25.88 0.10
C SER A 86 1.62 -25.12 -1.01
N SER A 87 1.56 -25.57 -2.27
CA SER A 87 2.25 -24.91 -3.39
C SER A 87 1.68 -23.52 -3.75
N MET A 88 0.39 -23.28 -3.46
CA MET A 88 -0.29 -22.01 -3.71
C MET A 88 0.20 -20.91 -2.76
N ILE A 89 0.46 -21.25 -1.49
CA ILE A 89 0.84 -20.26 -0.47
C ILE A 89 2.20 -19.63 -0.79
N ILE A 90 3.17 -20.43 -1.23
CA ILE A 90 4.50 -19.98 -1.63
C ILE A 90 4.39 -18.98 -2.78
N ARG A 91 3.63 -19.31 -3.82
CA ARG A 91 3.42 -18.43 -4.99
C ARG A 91 2.72 -17.12 -4.62
N MET A 92 1.73 -17.16 -3.74
CA MET A 92 1.03 -15.95 -3.30
C MET A 92 1.94 -15.06 -2.45
N LEU A 93 2.72 -15.65 -1.53
CA LEU A 93 3.62 -14.93 -0.66
C LEU A 93 4.71 -14.13 -1.40
N ARG A 94 5.16 -14.58 -2.59
CA ARG A 94 6.06 -13.81 -3.48
C ARG A 94 5.57 -12.40 -3.77
N PHE A 95 4.27 -12.24 -4.02
CA PHE A 95 3.70 -10.94 -4.36
C PHE A 95 3.58 -10.02 -3.16
N TYR A 96 3.59 -10.59 -1.95
CA TYR A 96 3.19 -9.89 -0.76
C TYR A 96 4.33 -9.53 0.18
N MET A 97 5.27 -10.46 0.33
CA MET A 97 6.44 -10.34 1.19
C MET A 97 7.39 -9.18 0.84
N PRO A 98 7.56 -8.72 -0.42
CA PRO A 98 8.41 -7.56 -0.73
C PRO A 98 8.05 -6.31 0.07
N SER A 99 6.76 -6.13 0.37
CA SER A 99 6.27 -4.97 1.11
C SER A 99 5.96 -5.24 2.59
N ALA A 100 5.97 -6.51 3.01
CA ALA A 100 5.67 -6.92 4.39
C ALA A 100 6.81 -6.57 5.34
N LYS A 101 6.46 -6.21 6.59
CA LYS A 101 7.40 -5.91 7.69
C LYS A 101 7.64 -7.11 8.58
N ALA A 102 6.70 -8.04 8.67
CA ALA A 102 6.84 -9.30 9.38
C ALA A 102 5.90 -10.37 8.79
N LEU A 103 6.18 -11.63 9.11
CA LEU A 103 5.35 -12.78 8.82
C LEU A 103 4.77 -13.35 10.12
N ILE A 104 3.46 -13.52 10.20
CA ILE A 104 2.78 -14.30 11.23
C ILE A 104 2.41 -15.66 10.63
N TRP A 105 2.98 -16.72 11.17
CA TRP A 105 2.67 -18.10 10.79
C TRP A 105 1.76 -18.75 11.82
N VAL A 106 0.52 -19.06 11.44
CA VAL A 106 -0.47 -19.65 12.36
C VAL A 106 -0.49 -21.17 12.19
N VAL A 107 -0.26 -21.88 13.29
CA VAL A 107 -0.17 -23.35 13.34
C VAL A 107 -1.33 -23.89 14.16
N ASP A 108 -2.03 -24.89 13.63
CA ASP A 108 -2.98 -25.69 14.41
C ASP A 108 -2.18 -26.65 15.31
N SER A 109 -2.15 -26.38 16.62
CA SER A 109 -1.39 -27.22 17.56
C SER A 109 -2.09 -28.54 17.85
N ALA A 110 -3.40 -28.63 17.62
CA ALA A 110 -4.19 -29.84 17.80
C ALA A 110 -4.01 -30.83 16.64
N ASP A 111 -3.50 -30.36 15.49
CA ASP A 111 -3.24 -31.16 14.31
C ASP A 111 -1.79 -31.66 14.25
N LYS A 112 -1.55 -32.80 14.92
CA LYS A 112 -0.22 -33.42 15.00
C LYS A 112 0.29 -33.93 13.66
N GLU A 113 -0.62 -34.34 12.78
CA GLU A 113 -0.30 -34.97 11.50
C GLU A 113 0.24 -33.94 10.50
N ARG A 114 -0.36 -32.74 10.47
CA ARG A 114 0.05 -31.67 9.56
C ARG A 114 1.11 -30.73 10.12
N LEU A 115 1.64 -30.98 11.33
CA LEU A 115 2.73 -30.18 11.88
C LEU A 115 3.97 -30.22 10.98
N THR A 116 4.36 -31.41 10.50
CA THR A 116 5.50 -31.58 9.57
C THR A 116 5.26 -30.82 8.25
N GLU A 117 4.07 -30.95 7.67
CA GLU A 117 3.68 -30.22 6.46
C GLU A 117 3.80 -28.69 6.66
N SER A 118 3.41 -28.20 7.84
CA SER A 118 3.50 -26.78 8.20
C SER A 118 4.95 -26.30 8.26
N VAL A 119 5.85 -27.11 8.81
CA VAL A 119 7.30 -26.82 8.84
C VAL A 119 7.87 -26.77 7.42
N GLU A 120 7.61 -27.78 6.60
CA GLU A 120 8.10 -27.87 5.22
C GLU A 120 7.58 -26.71 4.35
N THR A 121 6.31 -26.36 4.52
CA THR A 121 5.70 -25.25 3.79
C THR A 121 6.34 -23.91 4.20
N LEU A 122 6.58 -23.69 5.50
CA LEU A 122 7.27 -22.48 5.95
C LEU A 122 8.73 -22.44 5.46
N ASP A 123 9.43 -23.57 5.43
CA ASP A 123 10.79 -23.69 4.90
C ASP A 123 10.84 -23.24 3.42
N GLY A 124 9.90 -23.73 2.60
CA GLY A 124 9.75 -23.31 1.21
C GLY A 124 9.42 -21.83 1.05
N VAL A 125 8.52 -21.30 1.88
CA VAL A 125 8.18 -19.87 1.91
C VAL A 125 9.41 -19.01 2.23
N LEU A 126 10.18 -19.38 3.25
CA LEU A 126 11.33 -18.60 3.69
C LEU A 126 12.51 -18.69 2.72
N ALA A 127 12.74 -19.87 2.12
CA ALA A 127 13.73 -20.02 1.06
C ALA A 127 13.43 -19.09 -0.12
N ASP A 128 12.15 -18.98 -0.48
CA ASP A 128 11.69 -18.15 -1.57
C ASP A 128 11.83 -16.64 -1.27
N ILE A 129 11.44 -16.22 -0.06
CA ILE A 129 11.65 -14.85 0.44
C ILE A 129 13.14 -14.48 0.44
N ASP A 130 14.01 -15.42 0.79
CA ASP A 130 15.46 -15.18 0.86
C ASP A 130 16.14 -15.11 -0.52
N CYS A 131 15.54 -15.72 -1.54
CA CYS A 131 16.03 -15.71 -2.92
C CYS A 131 15.62 -14.46 -3.70
N GLU A 132 14.58 -13.75 -3.25
CA GLU A 132 14.09 -12.53 -3.89
C GLU A 132 15.07 -11.33 -3.65
N PRO A 133 15.61 -10.70 -4.72
CA PRO A 133 16.65 -9.66 -4.60
C PRO A 133 16.25 -8.47 -3.72
N ASP A 134 14.97 -8.08 -3.76
CA ASP A 134 14.43 -6.94 -3.02
C ASP A 134 14.19 -7.24 -1.52
N THR A 135 14.16 -8.52 -1.12
CA THR A 135 13.98 -8.98 0.27
C THR A 135 15.22 -9.64 0.88
N ALA A 136 16.19 -10.06 0.06
CA ALA A 136 17.40 -10.75 0.51
C ALA A 136 18.24 -9.96 1.53
N ASP A 137 18.21 -8.62 1.46
CA ASP A 137 18.90 -7.69 2.36
C ASP A 137 18.11 -7.39 3.65
N ARG A 138 16.88 -7.90 3.78
CA ARG A 138 15.96 -7.54 4.88
C ARG A 138 15.80 -8.69 5.86
N HIS A 139 16.05 -8.42 7.14
CA HIS A 139 15.66 -9.33 8.21
C HIS A 139 14.15 -9.22 8.45
N ILE A 140 13.36 -10.11 7.87
CA ILE A 140 11.91 -10.18 8.13
C ILE A 140 11.66 -11.00 9.40
N PRO A 141 11.09 -10.42 10.47
CA PRO A 141 10.72 -11.17 11.66
C PRO A 141 9.63 -12.20 11.37
N VAL A 142 9.75 -13.37 12.01
CA VAL A 142 8.78 -14.46 11.89
C VAL A 142 8.18 -14.77 13.26
N LEU A 143 6.89 -14.45 13.43
CA LEU A 143 6.12 -14.83 14.61
C LEU A 143 5.33 -16.09 14.30
N ILE A 144 5.51 -17.17 15.08
CA ILE A 144 4.65 -18.34 15.00
C ILE A 144 3.63 -18.32 16.14
N LEU A 145 2.35 -18.42 15.77
CA LEU A 145 1.26 -18.59 16.71
C LEU A 145 0.85 -20.07 16.72
N ALA A 146 1.27 -20.79 17.76
CA ALA A 146 0.85 -22.15 18.03
C ALA A 146 -0.58 -22.11 18.61
N ASN A 147 -1.56 -22.01 17.72
CA ASN A 147 -2.96 -21.81 18.05
C ASN A 147 -3.66 -23.12 18.47
N LYS A 148 -4.82 -22.99 19.12
CA LYS A 148 -5.63 -24.07 19.70
C LYS A 148 -4.90 -24.80 20.82
N SER A 149 -4.05 -24.09 21.57
CA SER A 149 -3.27 -24.65 22.67
C SER A 149 -4.13 -25.10 23.87
N ASP A 150 -5.40 -24.68 23.90
CA ASP A 150 -6.40 -25.09 24.88
C ASP A 150 -6.95 -26.51 24.65
N GLN A 151 -6.78 -27.09 23.46
CA GLN A 151 -7.33 -28.41 23.16
C GLN A 151 -6.52 -29.52 23.85
N SER A 152 -7.20 -30.56 24.33
CA SER A 152 -6.57 -31.66 25.07
C SER A 152 -5.55 -32.46 24.23
N ASN A 153 -5.71 -32.47 22.92
CA ASN A 153 -4.79 -33.09 21.97
C ASN A 153 -3.71 -32.12 21.46
N ALA A 154 -3.63 -30.87 21.94
CA ALA A 154 -2.64 -29.91 21.49
C ALA A 154 -1.20 -30.41 21.72
N THR A 155 -0.36 -30.17 20.72
CA THR A 155 1.08 -30.45 20.79
C THR A 155 1.71 -29.48 21.79
N PRO A 156 2.50 -29.97 22.78
CA PRO A 156 3.17 -29.09 23.73
C PRO A 156 4.06 -28.07 23.02
N LEU A 157 4.07 -26.84 23.53
CA LEU A 157 4.76 -25.70 22.91
C LEU A 157 6.25 -25.98 22.66
N ASP A 158 6.93 -26.68 23.56
CA ASP A 158 8.35 -27.02 23.40
C ASP A 158 8.60 -27.98 22.24
N LYS A 159 7.65 -28.89 21.96
CA LYS A 159 7.73 -29.77 20.80
C LYS A 159 7.50 -28.99 19.50
N VAL A 160 6.55 -28.05 19.49
CA VAL A 160 6.37 -27.13 18.35
C VAL A 160 7.64 -26.32 18.11
N ARG A 161 8.25 -25.77 19.17
CA ARG A 161 9.53 -25.03 19.07
C ARG A 161 10.65 -25.87 18.49
N LEU A 162 10.79 -27.11 18.94
CA LEU A 162 11.79 -28.03 18.41
C LEU A 162 11.56 -28.32 16.93
N SER A 163 10.32 -28.54 16.50
CA SER A 163 9.97 -28.80 15.10
C SER A 163 10.34 -27.64 14.15
N PHE A 164 10.16 -26.39 14.58
CA PHE A 164 10.48 -25.21 13.76
C PHE A 164 11.92 -24.70 13.92
N SER A 165 12.69 -25.21 14.89
CA SER A 165 14.03 -24.72 15.24
C SER A 165 15.00 -24.62 14.05
N ARG A 166 15.02 -25.64 13.18
CA ARG A 166 15.88 -25.67 11.99
C ARG A 166 15.53 -24.54 11.01
N VAL A 167 14.24 -24.38 10.71
CA VAL A 167 13.71 -23.43 9.72
C VAL A 167 13.86 -21.97 10.18
N LEU A 168 13.81 -21.75 11.50
CA LEU A 168 13.94 -20.43 12.11
C LEU A 168 15.39 -20.04 12.47
N SER A 169 16.35 -20.94 12.29
CA SER A 169 17.75 -20.71 12.66
C SER A 169 18.31 -19.45 11.98
N GLY A 170 18.95 -18.58 12.78
CA GLY A 170 19.53 -17.32 12.29
C GLY A 170 18.53 -16.21 11.98
N ARG A 171 17.24 -16.37 12.31
CA ARG A 171 16.20 -15.35 12.09
C ARG A 171 15.70 -14.73 13.40
N ILE A 172 15.27 -13.48 13.32
CA ILE A 172 14.49 -12.83 14.38
C ILE A 172 13.13 -13.52 14.43
N SER A 173 12.95 -14.45 15.36
CA SER A 173 11.76 -15.29 15.41
C SER A 173 11.35 -15.64 16.84
N ALA A 174 10.05 -15.88 17.04
CA ALA A 174 9.51 -16.37 18.30
C ALA A 174 8.25 -17.20 18.07
N ILE A 175 7.95 -18.05 19.05
CA ILE A 175 6.81 -18.98 19.02
C ILE A 175 6.05 -18.85 20.34
N TYR A 176 4.77 -18.50 20.23
CA TYR A 176 3.84 -18.32 21.34
C TYR A 176 2.67 -19.29 21.21
N ALA A 177 2.28 -19.89 22.34
CA ALA A 177 1.02 -20.62 22.43
C ALA A 177 -0.14 -19.61 22.43
N THR A 178 -1.20 -19.90 21.68
CA THR A 178 -2.40 -19.05 21.62
C THR A 178 -3.66 -19.89 21.67
N SER A 179 -4.69 -19.34 22.30
CA SER A 179 -6.05 -19.83 22.18
C SER A 179 -6.95 -18.68 21.76
N LEU A 180 -7.31 -18.65 20.48
CA LEU A 180 -8.14 -17.58 19.92
C LEU A 180 -9.62 -17.71 20.28
N THR A 181 -10.07 -18.92 20.60
CA THR A 181 -11.48 -19.23 20.90
C THR A 181 -11.76 -19.34 22.40
N ALA A 182 -10.73 -19.31 23.25
CA ALA A 182 -10.92 -19.16 24.69
C ALA A 182 -11.58 -17.81 25.02
N ASN A 183 -12.28 -17.75 26.16
CA ASN A 183 -12.88 -16.52 26.65
C ASN A 183 -12.33 -16.19 28.05
N PRO A 184 -11.42 -15.19 28.18
CA PRO A 184 -10.85 -14.36 27.10
C PRO A 184 -9.80 -15.12 26.26
N PRO A 185 -9.49 -14.66 25.03
CA PRO A 185 -8.39 -15.19 24.23
C PRO A 185 -7.04 -15.04 24.94
N THR A 186 -6.11 -15.97 24.73
CA THR A 186 -4.83 -16.01 25.45
C THR A 186 -3.61 -15.97 24.53
N GLY A 187 -2.50 -15.42 25.04
CA GLY A 187 -1.18 -15.43 24.40
C GLY A 187 -0.95 -14.39 23.29
N LEU A 188 -1.97 -13.61 22.92
CA LEU A 188 -1.85 -12.55 21.92
C LEU A 188 -1.06 -11.32 22.39
N PRO A 189 -1.29 -10.76 23.59
CA PRO A 189 -0.60 -9.54 24.02
C PRO A 189 0.93 -9.70 24.03
N GLU A 190 1.44 -10.80 24.57
CA GLU A 190 2.87 -11.08 24.66
C GLU A 190 3.48 -11.33 23.28
N ALA A 191 2.74 -12.03 22.40
CA ALA A 191 3.17 -12.29 21.04
C ALA A 191 3.27 -10.99 20.21
N PHE A 192 2.32 -10.06 20.37
CA PHE A 192 2.33 -8.79 19.66
C PHE A 192 3.28 -7.75 20.27
N ASP A 193 3.54 -7.79 21.58
CA ASP A 193 4.63 -7.04 22.19
C ASP A 193 5.97 -7.43 21.59
N TRP A 194 6.22 -8.75 21.46
CA TRP A 194 7.40 -9.26 20.80
C TRP A 194 7.46 -8.85 19.33
N LEU A 195 6.33 -8.96 18.60
CA LEU A 195 6.28 -8.60 17.18
C LEU A 195 6.62 -7.13 16.96
N SER A 196 6.06 -6.24 17.78
CA SER A 196 6.36 -4.81 17.72
C SER A 196 7.84 -4.54 17.92
N LEU A 197 8.45 -5.16 18.95
CA LEU A 197 9.87 -5.02 19.22
C LEU A 197 10.74 -5.59 18.09
N ALA A 198 10.38 -6.76 17.58
CA ALA A 198 11.11 -7.44 16.51
C ALA A 198 11.10 -6.62 15.21
N ILE A 199 9.97 -6.00 14.88
CA ILE A 199 9.84 -5.08 13.75
C ILE A 199 10.76 -3.86 13.93
N ASP A 200 10.84 -3.31 15.14
CA ASP A 200 11.70 -2.15 15.41
C ASP A 200 13.20 -2.50 15.38
N ILE A 201 13.58 -3.69 15.87
CA ILE A 201 14.94 -4.22 15.73
C ILE A 201 15.29 -4.40 14.23
N ALA A 202 14.40 -5.00 13.46
CA ALA A 202 14.61 -5.22 12.02
C ALA A 202 14.75 -3.91 11.23
N LYS A 203 14.11 -2.81 11.66
CA LYS A 203 14.29 -1.47 11.06
C LYS A 203 15.67 -0.88 11.33
N THR A 204 16.29 -1.21 12.46
CA THR A 204 17.54 -0.59 12.94
C THR A 204 18.80 -1.40 12.62
N ALA A 205 18.66 -2.69 12.31
CA ALA A 205 19.76 -3.54 11.85
C ALA A 205 20.33 -3.00 10.51
N LYS A 206 21.59 -2.55 10.52
CA LYS A 206 22.29 -2.11 9.29
C LYS A 206 22.44 -3.30 8.32
N LYS A 207 22.35 -3.02 7.01
CA LYS A 207 22.68 -3.95 5.91
C LYS A 207 24.13 -4.45 6.05
N GLY A 208 24.33 -5.59 6.71
CA GLY A 208 25.61 -6.28 6.81
C GLY A 208 25.50 -7.70 6.22
N PRO A 209 26.63 -8.35 5.88
CA PRO A 209 26.60 -9.74 5.38
C PRO A 209 26.01 -10.69 6.42
N ARG A 210 25.24 -11.69 5.96
CA ARG A 210 24.55 -12.68 6.82
C ARG A 210 25.51 -13.29 7.87
N GLY A 211 25.12 -13.24 9.15
CA GLY A 211 25.77 -14.04 10.20
C GLY A 211 25.96 -13.41 11.58
N GLN A 212 25.70 -12.11 11.78
CA GLN A 212 25.80 -11.48 13.11
C GLN A 212 24.44 -11.07 13.63
N LEU A 213 24.02 -11.67 14.74
CA LEU A 213 22.89 -11.21 15.53
C LEU A 213 23.20 -9.80 16.07
N PRO A 214 22.26 -8.83 15.96
CA PRO A 214 22.48 -7.49 16.48
C PRO A 214 22.58 -7.50 18.01
N VAL A 215 23.61 -6.84 18.53
CA VAL A 215 23.85 -6.66 19.97
C VAL A 215 22.83 -5.69 20.54
N ILE A 216 22.14 -6.10 21.60
CA ILE A 216 21.19 -5.28 22.35
C ILE A 216 21.99 -4.22 23.13
N VAL A 217 21.87 -2.94 22.75
CA VAL A 217 22.32 -1.83 23.59
C VAL A 217 21.13 -1.35 24.41
N THR A 218 21.19 -1.58 25.73
CA THR A 218 20.17 -1.13 26.67
C THR A 218 20.20 0.39 26.84
N SER A 219 19.04 0.92 27.25
CA SER A 219 18.69 2.33 27.31
C SER A 219 19.36 3.11 28.45
N GLN A 220 20.70 3.25 28.42
CA GLN A 220 21.40 4.18 29.31
C GLN A 220 22.47 5.09 28.65
N GLU A 221 22.76 4.98 27.35
CA GLU A 221 23.72 5.90 26.69
C GLU A 221 23.11 6.62 25.48
N LYS A 222 22.00 7.35 25.72
CA LYS A 222 21.34 8.18 24.69
C LYS A 222 21.88 9.61 24.59
N SER A 223 23.06 9.91 25.14
CA SER A 223 23.64 11.25 25.11
C SER A 223 25.13 11.25 24.77
N ALA A 224 25.48 11.05 23.49
CA ALA A 224 26.79 11.46 22.94
C ALA A 224 26.95 11.29 21.41
N ALA A 225 26.00 10.69 20.68
CA ALA A 225 26.16 10.45 19.23
C ALA A 225 25.26 11.35 18.37
N ALA A 226 25.29 12.65 18.65
CA ALA A 226 24.81 13.67 17.73
C ALA A 226 25.99 14.52 17.31
N GLN A 227 26.77 14.03 16.35
CA GLN A 227 27.56 14.80 15.38
C GLN A 227 28.50 13.86 14.62
N SER A 228 28.33 13.82 13.29
CA SER A 228 29.35 13.59 12.25
C SER A 228 28.94 12.57 11.18
N GLY A 229 28.77 13.08 9.96
CA GLY A 229 28.90 12.39 8.67
C GLY A 229 27.74 11.47 8.26
N SER A 230 27.25 11.43 7.03
CA SER A 230 27.57 12.14 5.79
C SER A 230 26.46 11.79 4.79
N LYS A 231 26.00 12.80 4.05
CA LYS A 231 25.18 12.81 2.84
C LYS A 231 24.76 11.45 2.25
N LEU A 232 23.48 11.15 2.35
CA LEU A 232 22.64 10.57 1.28
C LEU A 232 21.25 11.22 1.39
N SER A 233 20.79 11.89 0.35
CA SER A 233 19.49 12.58 0.26
C SER A 233 18.79 12.17 -1.07
N PRO A 234 17.49 12.47 -1.29
CA PRO A 234 16.35 12.15 -0.44
C PRO A 234 15.14 11.69 -1.29
N VAL A 235 14.80 10.39 -1.33
CA VAL A 235 13.52 9.92 -1.90
C VAL A 235 12.54 9.51 -0.81
N ALA A 236 13.03 8.83 0.23
CA ALA A 236 12.20 8.37 1.35
C ALA A 236 11.55 9.52 2.14
N SER A 237 12.19 10.69 2.24
CA SER A 237 11.65 11.83 3.00
C SER A 237 10.56 12.62 2.25
N GLN A 238 10.45 12.49 0.92
CA GLN A 238 9.45 13.22 0.13
C GLN A 238 8.07 12.54 0.12
N ARG A 239 8.04 11.23 0.39
CA ARG A 239 6.83 10.41 0.49
C ARG A 239 6.38 10.21 1.94
N ASP A 240 7.01 10.92 2.87
CA ASP A 240 6.58 10.92 4.26
C ASP A 240 5.13 11.44 4.38
N PRO A 241 4.25 10.78 5.15
CA PRO A 241 2.83 11.15 5.22
C PRO A 241 2.60 12.57 5.72
N SER A 242 3.46 13.08 6.61
CA SER A 242 3.37 14.47 7.09
C SER A 242 3.71 15.48 5.98
N VAL A 243 4.69 15.14 5.14
CA VAL A 243 5.09 15.95 3.98
C VAL A 243 3.99 15.96 2.92
N LEU A 244 3.40 14.80 2.62
CA LEU A 244 2.30 14.69 1.67
C LEU A 244 1.02 15.37 2.19
N ALA A 245 0.70 15.25 3.48
CA ALA A 245 -0.42 15.94 4.11
C ALA A 245 -0.26 17.46 4.08
N LYS A 246 0.95 17.96 4.37
CA LYS A 246 1.27 19.37 4.24
C LYS A 246 1.06 19.85 2.79
N ARG A 247 1.59 19.09 1.81
CA ARG A 247 1.45 19.42 0.38
C ARG A 247 -0.01 19.44 -0.08
N LEU A 248 -0.83 18.47 0.35
CA LEU A 248 -2.27 18.51 0.05
C LEU A 248 -2.94 19.72 0.70
N GLY A 249 -2.58 20.06 1.94
CA GLY A 249 -3.08 21.27 2.59
C GLY A 249 -2.77 22.54 1.79
N GLU A 250 -1.54 22.67 1.30
CA GLU A 250 -1.13 23.76 0.41
C GLU A 250 -1.93 23.78 -0.91
N TRP A 251 -2.18 22.61 -1.51
CA TRP A 251 -2.99 22.50 -2.73
C TRP A 251 -4.46 22.88 -2.48
N LEU A 252 -5.05 22.43 -1.38
CA LEU A 252 -6.44 22.73 -1.03
C LEU A 252 -6.63 24.22 -0.73
N GLN A 253 -5.69 24.84 -0.02
CA GLN A 253 -5.69 26.29 0.21
C GLN A 253 -5.52 27.05 -1.11
N ARG A 254 -4.66 26.57 -2.00
CA ARG A 254 -4.45 27.19 -3.31
C ARG A 254 -5.74 27.24 -4.12
N ILE A 255 -6.57 26.19 -4.12
CA ILE A 255 -7.85 26.13 -4.85
C ILE A 255 -8.77 27.29 -4.49
N GLU A 256 -8.79 27.72 -3.22
CA GLU A 256 -9.63 28.83 -2.75
C GLU A 256 -9.22 30.19 -3.36
N SER A 257 -7.95 30.34 -3.69
CA SER A 257 -7.37 31.55 -4.28
C SER A 257 -7.13 31.48 -5.80
N ASP A 258 -7.30 30.30 -6.39
CA ASP A 258 -6.98 30.04 -7.80
C ASP A 258 -8.06 30.58 -8.74
N SER A 259 -7.69 30.88 -9.99
CA SER A 259 -8.65 31.31 -11.00
C SER A 259 -9.73 30.24 -11.24
N PRO A 260 -11.00 30.62 -11.51
CA PRO A 260 -12.06 29.66 -11.82
C PRO A 260 -11.69 28.75 -13.01
N PRO A 261 -12.26 27.54 -13.13
CA PRO A 261 -11.90 26.56 -14.15
C PRO A 261 -11.85 27.10 -15.58
N ASP A 262 -12.83 27.91 -15.99
CA ASP A 262 -12.86 28.50 -17.34
C ASP A 262 -11.70 29.46 -17.59
N GLU A 263 -11.42 30.35 -16.64
CA GLU A 263 -10.31 31.30 -16.72
C GLU A 263 -8.96 30.57 -16.68
N PHE A 264 -8.81 29.58 -15.81
CA PHE A 264 -7.61 28.73 -15.76
C PHE A 264 -7.35 28.02 -17.09
N MET A 265 -8.40 27.47 -17.71
CA MET A 265 -8.30 26.82 -19.02
C MET A 265 -8.02 27.81 -20.15
N GLN A 266 -8.50 29.06 -20.04
CA GLN A 266 -8.14 30.12 -20.97
C GLN A 266 -6.66 30.51 -20.81
N GLN A 267 -6.18 30.71 -19.59
CA GLN A 267 -4.76 30.98 -19.31
C GLN A 267 -3.85 29.87 -19.85
N PHE A 268 -4.27 28.61 -19.78
CA PHE A 268 -3.55 27.49 -20.40
C PHE A 268 -3.46 27.62 -21.93
N LYS A 269 -4.58 27.90 -22.60
CA LYS A 269 -4.64 28.08 -24.06
C LYS A 269 -3.81 29.29 -24.52
N GLU A 270 -3.75 30.34 -23.70
CA GLU A 270 -2.98 31.56 -23.97
C GLU A 270 -1.52 31.48 -23.52
N TYR A 271 -1.07 30.33 -22.99
CA TYR A 271 0.31 30.12 -22.53
C TYR A 271 0.71 31.01 -21.33
N ARG A 272 -0.26 31.39 -20.48
CA ARG A 272 -0.12 32.38 -19.40
C ARG A 272 -0.42 31.83 -18.00
N LEU A 273 -0.29 30.52 -17.79
CA LEU A 273 -0.54 29.98 -16.46
C LEU A 273 0.46 30.57 -15.45
N PRO A 274 -0.01 30.90 -14.23
CA PRO A 274 0.81 31.57 -13.21
C PRO A 274 1.92 30.67 -12.65
N SER A 275 1.78 29.34 -12.78
CA SER A 275 2.79 28.37 -12.35
C SER A 275 2.79 27.14 -13.25
N TRP A 276 3.93 26.44 -13.31
CA TRP A 276 4.08 25.18 -14.03
C TRP A 276 4.62 24.07 -13.12
N ASP A 277 3.78 23.60 -12.20
CA ASP A 277 4.10 22.65 -11.14
C ASP A 277 3.18 21.41 -11.15
N HIS A 278 3.44 20.45 -10.25
CA HIS A 278 2.66 19.19 -10.21
C HIS A 278 1.16 19.41 -10.02
N TYR A 279 0.77 20.36 -9.16
CA TYR A 279 -0.64 20.75 -8.96
C TYR A 279 -1.30 21.16 -10.28
N THR A 280 -0.62 22.03 -11.04
CA THR A 280 -1.12 22.57 -12.30
C THR A 280 -1.40 21.44 -13.30
N HIS A 281 -0.53 20.44 -13.39
CA HIS A 281 -0.69 19.31 -14.31
C HIS A 281 -1.86 18.40 -13.90
N ILE A 282 -2.01 18.12 -12.60
CA ILE A 282 -3.15 17.34 -12.08
C ILE A 282 -4.48 18.06 -12.31
N ARG A 283 -4.52 19.39 -12.08
CA ARG A 283 -5.69 20.22 -12.31
C ARG A 283 -6.09 20.22 -13.79
N LEU A 284 -5.14 20.42 -14.70
CA LEU A 284 -5.37 20.34 -16.15
C LEU A 284 -5.94 18.97 -16.56
N ALA A 285 -5.30 17.88 -16.14
CA ALA A 285 -5.75 16.53 -16.45
C ALA A 285 -7.18 16.28 -15.95
N TYR A 286 -7.50 16.69 -14.72
CA TYR A 286 -8.84 16.54 -14.16
C TYR A 286 -9.90 17.31 -14.95
N LEU A 287 -9.67 18.61 -15.20
CA LEU A 287 -10.62 19.46 -15.91
C LEU A 287 -10.88 18.95 -17.34
N ILE A 288 -9.82 18.60 -18.06
CA ILE A 288 -9.90 18.11 -19.44
C ILE A 288 -10.61 16.75 -19.51
N LEU A 289 -10.27 15.82 -18.62
CA LEU A 289 -10.87 14.48 -18.61
C LEU A 289 -12.37 14.49 -18.24
N ILE A 290 -12.80 15.39 -17.35
CA ILE A 290 -14.23 15.54 -17.02
C ILE A 290 -14.99 16.19 -18.18
N ALA A 291 -14.44 17.25 -18.79
CA ALA A 291 -15.14 18.01 -19.84
C ALA A 291 -15.19 17.30 -21.22
N HIS A 292 -14.18 16.48 -21.52
CA HIS A 292 -14.00 15.90 -22.86
C HIS A 292 -13.95 14.37 -22.88
N GLY A 293 -13.97 13.72 -21.71
CA GLY A 293 -13.79 12.28 -21.62
C GLY A 293 -12.36 11.83 -21.96
N ARG A 294 -12.12 10.52 -21.89
CA ARG A 294 -10.76 9.97 -21.96
C ARG A 294 -10.09 10.14 -23.32
N GLN A 295 -10.76 9.75 -24.40
CA GLN A 295 -10.14 9.68 -25.73
C GLN A 295 -9.76 11.09 -26.22
N LYS A 296 -10.77 11.97 -26.33
CA LYS A 296 -10.57 13.37 -26.74
C LYS A 296 -9.73 14.16 -25.72
N GLY A 297 -9.92 13.91 -24.43
CA GLY A 297 -9.15 14.57 -23.38
C GLY A 297 -7.66 14.23 -23.40
N LYS A 298 -7.29 12.99 -23.76
CA LYS A 298 -5.90 12.59 -23.96
C LYS A 298 -5.25 13.41 -25.07
N ASP A 299 -5.90 13.53 -26.22
CA ASP A 299 -5.34 14.26 -27.35
C ASP A 299 -5.19 15.76 -27.02
N ILE A 300 -6.22 16.37 -26.42
CA ILE A 300 -6.19 17.77 -25.96
C ILE A 300 -5.06 18.01 -24.95
N LEU A 301 -4.89 17.12 -23.97
CA LEU A 301 -3.87 17.28 -22.94
C LEU A 301 -2.46 17.14 -23.54
N PHE A 302 -2.24 16.14 -24.40
CA PHE A 302 -0.92 15.90 -25.00
C PHE A 302 -0.50 17.05 -25.91
N GLU A 303 -1.38 17.46 -26.81
CA GLU A 303 -1.13 18.59 -27.70
C GLU A 303 -0.96 19.89 -26.92
N GLY A 304 -1.86 20.16 -25.97
CA GLY A 304 -1.80 21.36 -25.14
C GLY A 304 -0.53 21.48 -24.32
N LEU A 305 -0.10 20.41 -23.64
CA LEU A 305 1.14 20.42 -22.85
C LEU A 305 2.38 20.58 -23.73
N SER A 306 2.40 19.92 -24.90
CA SER A 306 3.48 20.07 -25.88
C SER A 306 3.57 21.51 -26.39
N ASN A 307 2.44 22.09 -26.80
CA ASN A 307 2.35 23.47 -27.29
C ASN A 307 2.73 24.47 -26.19
N TYR A 308 2.28 24.25 -24.95
CA TYR A 308 2.62 25.12 -23.82
C TYR A 308 4.13 25.16 -23.57
N ILE A 309 4.81 24.02 -23.63
CA ILE A 309 6.27 23.96 -23.45
C ILE A 309 7.00 24.63 -24.61
N SER A 310 6.53 24.44 -25.85
CA SER A 310 7.15 25.03 -27.04
C SER A 310 6.99 26.55 -27.14
N ASN A 311 5.91 27.11 -26.57
CA ASN A 311 5.59 28.54 -26.66
C ASN A 311 6.00 29.36 -25.43
N ASN A 312 6.59 28.72 -24.40
CA ASN A 312 7.06 29.40 -23.19
C ASN A 312 8.56 29.25 -23.01
N ASN A 313 9.16 30.22 -22.31
CA ASN A 313 10.58 30.18 -22.02
C ASN A 313 10.93 29.15 -20.91
N THR A 314 12.22 28.85 -20.79
CA THR A 314 12.77 27.89 -19.82
C THR A 314 12.43 28.24 -18.37
N THR A 315 12.34 29.53 -18.03
CA THR A 315 12.00 29.98 -16.67
C THR A 315 10.55 29.64 -16.33
N GLN A 316 9.62 29.86 -17.26
CA GLN A 316 8.19 29.66 -17.07
C GLN A 316 7.81 28.17 -17.04
N THR A 317 8.59 27.31 -17.69
CA THR A 317 8.40 25.85 -17.70
C THR A 317 9.24 25.11 -16.64
N ASN A 318 10.00 25.84 -15.81
CA ASN A 318 10.97 25.26 -14.87
C ASN A 318 11.97 24.32 -15.54
N ALA A 319 12.41 24.67 -16.76
CA ALA A 319 13.28 23.86 -17.63
C ALA A 319 12.76 22.46 -17.94
N ARG A 320 11.46 22.21 -17.77
CA ARG A 320 10.85 20.90 -18.06
C ARG A 320 10.59 20.77 -19.55
N THR A 321 10.76 19.54 -20.03
CA THR A 321 10.45 19.15 -21.41
C THR A 321 9.24 18.23 -21.43
N PHE A 322 8.54 18.18 -22.56
CA PHE A 322 7.42 17.25 -22.72
C PHE A 322 7.92 15.81 -22.65
N HIS A 323 7.20 14.96 -21.90
CA HIS A 323 7.57 13.57 -21.66
C HIS A 323 6.36 12.67 -21.82
N VAL A 324 6.33 11.91 -22.92
CA VAL A 324 5.14 11.16 -23.36
C VAL A 324 4.69 10.13 -22.32
N THR A 325 5.58 9.26 -21.84
CA THR A 325 5.23 8.21 -20.87
C THR A 325 4.78 8.80 -19.51
N MET A 326 5.46 9.84 -19.01
CA MET A 326 5.10 10.48 -17.75
C MET A 326 3.73 11.17 -17.83
N THR A 327 3.44 11.86 -18.94
CA THR A 327 2.12 12.46 -19.20
C THR A 327 1.04 11.39 -19.26
N TYR A 328 1.30 10.27 -19.95
CA TYR A 328 0.37 9.15 -20.02
C TYR A 328 0.10 8.54 -18.65
N PHE A 329 1.14 8.33 -17.84
CA PHE A 329 1.04 7.82 -16.48
C PHE A 329 0.08 8.68 -15.64
N TRP A 330 0.31 9.99 -15.57
CA TRP A 330 -0.53 10.88 -14.76
C TRP A 330 -1.95 10.99 -15.29
N LEU A 331 -2.13 11.01 -16.62
CA LEU A 331 -3.46 10.94 -17.23
C LEU A 331 -4.20 9.66 -16.81
N GLN A 332 -3.50 8.52 -16.79
CA GLN A 332 -4.09 7.24 -16.37
C GLN A 332 -4.51 7.26 -14.91
N VAL A 333 -3.65 7.73 -14.00
CA VAL A 333 -3.94 7.77 -12.57
C VAL A 333 -5.09 8.74 -12.27
N VAL A 334 -5.13 9.91 -12.90
CA VAL A 334 -6.24 10.87 -12.75
C VAL A 334 -7.53 10.29 -13.31
N HIS A 335 -7.51 9.68 -14.49
CA HIS A 335 -8.69 9.04 -15.07
C HIS A 335 -9.22 7.90 -14.19
N PHE A 336 -8.32 7.07 -13.64
CA PHE A 336 -8.68 6.04 -12.68
C PHE A 336 -9.31 6.64 -11.42
N GLY A 337 -8.73 7.70 -10.87
CA GLY A 337 -9.30 8.42 -9.73
C GLY A 337 -10.70 8.94 -10.00
N ILE A 338 -10.94 9.56 -11.16
CA ILE A 338 -12.26 10.10 -11.57
C ILE A 338 -13.31 9.00 -11.57
N ARG A 339 -12.95 7.83 -12.12
CA ARG A 339 -13.88 6.70 -12.29
C ARG A 339 -14.19 5.96 -11.00
N ASN A 340 -13.39 6.17 -9.95
CA ASN A 340 -13.62 5.60 -8.61
C ASN A 340 -14.27 6.60 -7.64
N VAL A 341 -14.58 7.83 -8.07
CA VAL A 341 -15.37 8.77 -7.25
C VAL A 341 -16.80 8.21 -7.13
N PRO A 342 -17.35 8.08 -5.90
CA PRO A 342 -18.74 7.66 -5.70
C PRO A 342 -19.72 8.57 -6.45
N GLU A 343 -20.76 7.99 -7.07
CA GLU A 343 -21.70 8.73 -7.94
C GLU A 343 -22.38 9.90 -7.22
N ASN A 344 -22.66 9.78 -5.92
CA ASN A 344 -23.23 10.85 -5.11
C ASN A 344 -22.27 12.02 -4.82
N LEU A 345 -20.97 11.84 -5.10
CA LEU A 345 -19.93 12.85 -4.93
C LEU A 345 -19.32 13.29 -6.27
N ALA A 346 -19.68 12.62 -7.37
CA ALA A 346 -19.22 12.96 -8.70
C ALA A 346 -19.92 14.22 -9.21
N PRO A 347 -19.27 15.03 -10.08
CA PRO A 347 -19.94 16.12 -10.77
C PRO A 347 -21.19 15.63 -11.52
N PRO A 348 -22.25 16.44 -11.65
CA PRO A 348 -23.55 16.02 -12.20
C PRO A 348 -23.47 15.36 -13.59
N HIS A 349 -22.41 15.64 -14.36
CA HIS A 349 -22.22 15.11 -15.71
C HIS A 349 -21.10 14.05 -15.82
N ALA A 350 -20.42 13.70 -14.72
CA ALA A 350 -19.29 12.76 -14.75
C ALA A 350 -19.72 11.29 -14.98
N SER A 351 -20.93 10.92 -14.59
CA SER A 351 -21.50 9.58 -14.79
C SER A 351 -22.05 9.36 -16.21
N THR A 352 -22.38 10.44 -16.91
CA THR A 352 -22.95 10.45 -18.28
C THR A 352 -21.90 10.52 -19.39
N ALA A 353 -20.62 10.26 -19.09
CA ALA A 353 -19.60 10.04 -20.13
C ALA A 353 -19.80 8.70 -20.88
N GLN A 354 -21.05 8.39 -21.26
CA GLN A 354 -21.39 7.53 -22.38
C GLN A 354 -21.00 8.26 -23.67
N GLU A 355 -20.37 7.52 -24.57
CA GLU A 355 -19.56 7.98 -25.70
C GLU A 355 -20.34 8.65 -26.87
N ALA A 356 -21.42 9.39 -26.63
CA ALA A 356 -22.30 9.82 -27.72
C ALA A 356 -22.96 11.21 -27.54
N SER A 357 -22.20 12.27 -27.23
CA SER A 357 -22.68 13.65 -27.43
C SER A 357 -21.58 14.59 -27.95
N PRO A 358 -21.81 15.37 -29.03
CA PRO A 358 -20.76 16.17 -29.69
C PRO A 358 -20.36 17.46 -28.95
N SER A 359 -21.10 17.86 -27.91
CA SER A 359 -20.89 19.12 -27.18
C SER A 359 -19.95 18.93 -26.00
N GLN A 360 -18.92 19.80 -25.91
CA GLN A 360 -18.08 19.93 -24.72
C GLN A 360 -18.95 20.09 -23.47
N LEU A 361 -18.71 19.25 -22.45
CA LEU A 361 -19.34 19.43 -21.15
C LEU A 361 -18.69 20.62 -20.43
N PRO A 362 -19.44 21.34 -19.57
CA PRO A 362 -18.86 22.39 -18.76
C PRO A 362 -17.75 21.84 -17.87
N TYR A 363 -16.74 22.67 -17.59
CA TYR A 363 -15.69 22.28 -16.65
C TYR A 363 -16.29 22.12 -15.23
N PRO A 364 -15.81 21.13 -14.45
CA PRO A 364 -16.26 20.95 -13.07
C PRO A 364 -15.81 22.13 -12.19
N SER A 365 -16.56 22.42 -11.13
CA SER A 365 -16.27 23.56 -10.26
C SER A 365 -14.98 23.37 -9.46
N SER A 366 -14.42 24.46 -8.92
CA SER A 366 -13.28 24.37 -7.98
C SER A 366 -13.60 23.51 -6.75
N ALA A 367 -14.85 23.50 -6.29
CA ALA A 367 -15.31 22.65 -5.20
C ALA A 367 -15.31 21.16 -5.57
N ASP A 368 -15.57 20.82 -6.83
CA ASP A 368 -15.52 19.43 -7.29
C ASP A 368 -14.08 18.93 -7.40
N PHE A 369 -13.16 19.79 -7.85
CA PHE A 369 -11.72 19.47 -7.83
C PHE A 369 -11.20 19.31 -6.40
N PHE A 370 -11.65 20.15 -5.46
CA PHE A 370 -11.35 20.03 -4.03
C PHE A 370 -11.77 18.66 -3.48
N LYS A 371 -13.02 18.25 -3.72
CA LYS A 371 -13.53 16.92 -3.31
C LYS A 371 -12.74 15.78 -3.96
N PHE A 372 -12.43 15.92 -5.25
CA PHE A 372 -11.66 14.92 -6.00
C PHE A 372 -10.29 14.65 -5.37
N LEU A 373 -9.57 15.70 -4.95
CA LEU A 373 -8.26 15.56 -4.28
C LEU A 373 -8.37 14.94 -2.89
N LEU A 374 -9.45 15.19 -2.14
CA LEU A 374 -9.69 14.52 -0.85
C LEU A 374 -9.97 13.02 -1.02
N ILE A 375 -10.60 12.62 -2.12
CA ILE A 375 -10.85 11.20 -2.43
C ILE A 375 -9.58 10.53 -2.96
N ASN A 376 -8.76 11.27 -3.72
CA ASN A 376 -7.54 10.77 -4.37
C ASN A 376 -6.26 11.49 -3.89
N PRO A 377 -5.95 11.47 -2.58
CA PRO A 377 -4.86 12.26 -2.00
C PRO A 377 -3.47 11.79 -2.46
N HIS A 378 -3.34 10.54 -2.90
CA HIS A 378 -2.10 9.99 -3.49
C HIS A 378 -1.61 10.78 -4.72
N LEU A 379 -2.49 11.55 -5.38
CA LEU A 379 -2.11 12.40 -6.52
C LEU A 379 -1.10 13.50 -6.17
N VAL A 380 -0.95 13.88 -4.89
CA VAL A 380 0.04 14.91 -4.49
C VAL A 380 1.48 14.36 -4.43
N ASP A 381 1.63 13.03 -4.44
CA ASP A 381 2.93 12.37 -4.48
C ASP A 381 3.50 12.41 -5.90
N GLY A 382 4.24 13.46 -6.25
CA GLY A 382 4.90 13.58 -7.56
C GLY A 382 5.89 12.45 -7.91
N SER A 383 6.22 11.57 -6.96
CA SER A 383 7.08 10.39 -7.17
C SER A 383 6.28 9.08 -7.32
N LEU A 384 4.94 9.11 -7.36
CA LEU A 384 4.10 7.91 -7.46
C LEU A 384 4.45 6.99 -8.62
N TRP A 385 4.94 7.55 -9.74
CA TRP A 385 5.39 6.77 -10.90
C TRP A 385 6.48 5.75 -10.56
N SER A 386 7.26 5.96 -9.50
CA SER A 386 8.37 5.07 -9.12
C SER A 386 7.92 3.70 -8.63
N ASP A 387 6.64 3.56 -8.28
CA ASP A 387 6.01 2.30 -7.90
C ASP A 387 5.69 1.43 -9.13
N TYR A 388 5.62 2.04 -10.32
CA TYR A 388 5.24 1.39 -11.58
C TYR A 388 6.43 1.24 -12.52
N TYR A 389 7.35 2.21 -12.50
CA TYR A 389 8.51 2.24 -13.38
C TYR A 389 9.83 2.21 -12.60
N SER A 390 10.82 1.50 -13.13
CA SER A 390 12.23 1.73 -12.79
C SER A 390 12.70 3.07 -13.32
N LYS A 391 13.80 3.59 -12.77
CA LYS A 391 14.39 4.85 -13.26
C LYS A 391 14.96 4.65 -14.65
N GLU A 392 15.54 3.48 -14.90
CA GLU A 392 16.08 3.06 -16.19
C GLU A 392 15.02 3.15 -17.28
N THR A 393 13.82 2.63 -17.00
CA THR A 393 12.72 2.62 -17.97
C THR A 393 12.12 4.01 -18.18
N ILE A 394 11.69 4.70 -17.12
CA ILE A 394 10.94 5.95 -17.30
C ILE A 394 11.81 7.13 -17.72
N MET A 395 13.10 7.14 -17.38
CA MET A 395 14.02 8.21 -17.78
C MET A 395 14.70 7.92 -19.13
N SER A 396 14.32 6.84 -19.81
CA SER A 396 14.87 6.49 -21.13
C SER A 396 14.45 7.50 -22.21
N PRO A 397 15.28 7.72 -23.25
CA PRO A 397 14.89 8.54 -24.40
C PRO A 397 13.61 8.06 -25.09
N GLU A 398 13.41 6.73 -25.12
CA GLU A 398 12.20 6.12 -25.66
C GLU A 398 10.97 6.53 -24.85
N ALA A 399 10.97 6.35 -23.52
CA ALA A 399 9.84 6.76 -22.67
C ALA A 399 9.54 8.27 -22.74
N LYS A 400 10.55 9.08 -23.05
CA LYS A 400 10.36 10.52 -23.29
C LYS A 400 9.63 10.81 -24.60
N GLY A 401 9.95 10.10 -25.67
CA GLY A 401 9.40 10.32 -27.02
C GLY A 401 8.17 9.49 -27.39
N SER A 402 7.95 8.36 -26.74
CA SER A 402 6.83 7.44 -26.98
C SER A 402 6.29 6.88 -25.65
N MET A 403 5.12 6.23 -25.72
CA MET A 403 4.54 5.58 -24.55
C MET A 403 5.20 4.22 -24.35
N VAL A 404 5.83 4.03 -23.18
CA VAL A 404 6.42 2.77 -22.73
C VAL A 404 5.62 2.22 -21.55
N LEU A 405 5.36 0.91 -21.58
CA LEU A 405 4.65 0.22 -20.51
C LEU A 405 5.52 0.13 -19.23
N PRO A 406 4.92 0.11 -18.03
CA PRO A 406 5.68 -0.02 -16.80
C PRO A 406 6.28 -1.42 -16.63
N ASP A 407 7.46 -1.47 -16.02
CA ASP A 407 8.30 -2.66 -15.82
C ASP A 407 8.25 -3.24 -14.40
N LYS A 408 7.75 -2.48 -13.41
CA LYS A 408 7.58 -2.99 -12.03
C LYS A 408 6.16 -3.46 -11.74
N LYS A 409 5.17 -2.67 -12.13
CA LYS A 409 3.75 -2.90 -11.81
C LYS A 409 2.88 -2.39 -12.94
N SER A 410 1.84 -3.14 -13.32
CA SER A 410 0.85 -2.68 -14.28
C SER A 410 0.14 -1.41 -13.83
N LEU A 411 -0.19 -0.52 -14.77
CA LEU A 411 -1.00 0.66 -14.47
C LEU A 411 -2.40 0.23 -13.99
N PRO A 412 -3.04 1.01 -13.09
CA PRO A 412 -4.39 0.75 -12.66
C PRO A 412 -5.33 0.68 -13.87
N SER A 413 -5.96 -0.46 -14.12
CA SER A 413 -6.93 -0.64 -15.19
C SER A 413 -8.35 -0.50 -14.64
N LEU A 414 -9.23 0.08 -15.45
CA LEU A 414 -10.67 0.02 -15.22
C LEU A 414 -11.15 -1.19 -15.99
N VAL A 415 -11.32 -2.33 -15.33
CA VAL A 415 -12.16 -3.39 -15.91
C VAL A 415 -13.55 -2.78 -16.00
N GLY A 416 -14.03 -2.50 -17.21
CA GLY A 416 -15.30 -1.82 -17.40
C GLY A 416 -16.38 -2.56 -16.63
N ARG A 417 -17.18 -1.84 -15.82
CA ARG A 417 -18.39 -2.41 -15.18
C ARG A 417 -19.29 -3.12 -16.21
N GLU A 418 -19.19 -2.75 -17.48
CA GLU A 418 -19.90 -3.36 -18.62
C GLU A 418 -19.36 -4.73 -19.06
N ALA A 419 -18.08 -5.04 -18.80
CA ALA A 419 -17.55 -6.38 -19.08
C ALA A 419 -18.11 -7.44 -18.11
N VAL A 420 -18.67 -7.02 -16.97
CA VAL A 420 -19.30 -7.91 -15.99
C VAL A 420 -20.80 -8.08 -16.27
N SER A 421 -21.46 -7.12 -16.92
CA SER A 421 -22.88 -7.27 -17.33
C SER A 421 -23.07 -8.04 -18.64
N GLY A 422 -22.00 -8.22 -19.44
CA GLY A 422 -22.03 -9.02 -20.67
C GLY A 422 -21.81 -10.54 -20.49
N PHE A 423 -21.35 -10.99 -19.32
CA PHE A 423 -21.16 -12.41 -18.99
C PHE A 423 -22.23 -12.87 -17.99
N GLY A 424 -23.47 -13.08 -18.44
CA GLY A 424 -24.46 -13.68 -17.54
C GLY A 424 -25.93 -13.66 -17.93
N VAL A 425 -26.34 -13.00 -19.02
CA VAL A 425 -27.73 -13.13 -19.48
C VAL A 425 -27.78 -14.18 -20.58
N ALA A 426 -27.98 -15.44 -20.18
CA ALA A 426 -28.55 -16.42 -21.08
C ALA A 426 -29.89 -15.85 -21.59
N LYS A 427 -30.01 -15.68 -22.91
CA LYS A 427 -31.32 -15.42 -23.52
C LYS A 427 -32.25 -16.57 -23.14
N PRO A 428 -33.44 -16.32 -22.56
CA PRO A 428 -34.46 -17.34 -22.56
C PRO A 428 -34.85 -17.63 -24.02
N VAL A 429 -35.03 -18.92 -24.29
CA VAL A 429 -35.23 -19.62 -25.57
C VAL A 429 -35.87 -18.80 -26.69
#